data_AF-A0A3C1DVZ7-F1
#
_entry.id   AF-A0A3C1DVZ7-F1
#
_cell.length_a   1.000
_cell.length_b   1.000
_cell.length_c   1.000
_cell.angle_alpha   90.00
_cell.angle_beta   90.00
_cell.angle_gamma   90.00
#
_symmetry.space_group_name_H-M   'P 1'
#
loop_
_entity.id
_entity.type
_entity.pdbx_description
1 polymer ?
#
loop_
_entity_poly.entity_id
_entity_poly.type
_entity_poly.pdbx_seq_one_letter_code
_entity_poly.pdbx_strand_id
1 'polypeptide(L)' 'MLSSTRWLGILILPFLVAASVLLYGFPFSTDRLFAWTIKPPLTAMLLGSAYVGGIWFFGRVVAERR' A
#
# COMPACT_ATOMS: atom_id res chain seq x y z
N MET A 1 -11.22 19.07 -6.16
CA MET A 1 -10.81 17.76 -6.77
C MET A 1 -11.99 17.07 -7.44
N LEU A 2 -11.79 16.35 -8.55
CA LEU A 2 -12.84 15.52 -9.16
C LEU A 2 -13.32 14.48 -8.13
N SER A 3 -14.61 14.42 -7.84
CA SER A 3 -15.19 13.44 -6.89
C SER A 3 -14.73 12.01 -7.19
N SER A 4 -14.52 11.68 -8.47
CA SER A 4 -14.00 10.39 -8.94
C SER A 4 -12.62 10.05 -8.36
N THR A 5 -11.68 11.01 -8.31
CA THR A 5 -10.33 10.78 -7.79
C THR A 5 -10.35 10.50 -6.29
N ARG A 6 -11.27 11.16 -5.56
CA ARG A 6 -11.44 10.94 -4.12
C ARG A 6 -11.98 9.54 -3.84
N TRP A 7 -13.02 9.12 -4.57
CA TRP A 7 -13.59 7.77 -4.46
C TRP A 7 -12.56 6.69 -4.77
N LEU A 8 -11.77 6.91 -5.83
CA LEU A 8 -10.68 5.99 -6.18
C LEU A 8 -9.64 5.91 -5.06
N GLY A 9 -9.26 7.03 -4.47
CA GLY A 9 -8.33 7.07 -3.33
C GLY A 9 -8.85 6.29 -2.12
N ILE A 10 -10.13 6.45 -1.77
CA ILE A 10 -10.78 5.69 -0.68
C ILE A 10 -10.75 4.19 -0.96
N LEU A 11 -11.02 3.79 -2.20
CA LEU A 11 -11.02 2.39 -2.61
C LEU A 11 -9.60 1.78 -2.57
N ILE A 12 -8.59 2.53 -3.01
CA ILE A 12 -7.20 2.08 -3.14
C ILE A 12 -6.48 2.00 -1.78
N LEU A 13 -6.72 2.96 -0.88
CA LEU A 13 -6.08 3.04 0.43
C LEU A 13 -6.04 1.73 1.25
N PRO A 14 -7.15 0.99 1.46
CA PRO A 14 -7.11 -0.24 2.26
C PRO A 14 -6.18 -1.30 1.67
N PHE A 15 -6.06 -1.38 0.33
CA PHE A 15 -5.14 -2.32 -0.32
C PHE A 15 -3.67 -1.94 -0.07
N LEU A 16 -3.33 -0.65 -0.12
CA LEU A 16 -1.96 -0.23 0.19
C LEU A 16 -1.63 -0.46 1.66
N VAL A 17 -2.56 -0.18 2.57
CA VAL A 17 -2.36 -0.43 4.00
C VAL A 17 -2.14 -1.92 4.24
N ALA A 18 -2.98 -2.79 3.69
CA ALA A 18 -2.80 -4.23 3.79
C ALA A 18 -1.45 -4.68 3.22
N ALA A 19 -1.09 -4.22 2.02
CA ALA A 19 0.18 -4.57 1.38
C ALA A 19 1.40 -4.09 2.20
N SER A 20 1.40 -2.85 2.69
CA SER A 20 2.45 -2.33 3.57
C SER A 20 2.59 -3.16 4.84
N VAL A 21 1.49 -3.50 5.51
CA VAL A 21 1.50 -4.29 6.75
C VAL A 21 2.04 -5.70 6.51
N LEU A 22 1.58 -6.36 5.45
CA LEU A 22 2.02 -7.72 5.12
C LEU A 22 3.52 -7.76 4.76
N LEU A 23 4.00 -6.80 3.96
CA LEU A 23 5.38 -6.81 3.49
C LEU A 23 6.39 -6.32 4.54
N TYR A 24 6.00 -5.46 5.49
CA TYR A 24 6.87 -5.08 6.59
C TYR A 24 6.80 -6.02 7.80
N GLY A 25 5.59 -6.50 8.14
CA GLY A 25 5.38 -7.37 9.29
C GLY A 25 5.78 -8.82 9.01
N PHE A 26 5.60 -9.30 7.77
CA PHE A 26 5.82 -10.69 7.40
C PHE A 26 6.63 -10.86 6.10
N PRO A 27 7.81 -10.23 5.98
CA PRO A 27 8.60 -10.24 4.74
C PRO A 27 9.12 -11.62 4.33
N PHE A 28 9.10 -12.59 5.25
CA PHE A 28 9.51 -13.98 5.01
C PHE A 28 8.35 -14.91 4.60
N SER A 29 7.10 -14.43 4.64
CA SER A 29 5.90 -15.25 4.43
C SER A 29 5.05 -14.76 3.25
N THR A 30 5.67 -14.06 2.30
CA THR A 30 4.99 -13.54 1.09
C THR A 30 4.43 -14.65 0.20
N ASP A 31 4.95 -15.88 0.31
CA ASP A 31 4.44 -17.07 -0.39
C ASP A 31 3.03 -17.49 0.05
N ARG A 32 2.62 -17.13 1.27
CA ARG A 32 1.29 -17.45 1.81
C ARG A 32 0.39 -16.23 1.94
N LEU A 33 0.99 -15.10 2.32
CA LEU A 33 0.24 -13.91 2.74
C LEU A 33 0.10 -12.87 1.63
N PHE A 34 0.92 -12.93 0.59
CA PHE A 34 0.93 -11.96 -0.49
C PHE A 34 0.57 -12.62 -1.83
N ALA A 35 0.28 -11.80 -2.83
CA ALA A 35 -0.16 -12.28 -4.13
C ALA A 35 0.91 -13.10 -4.88
N TRP A 36 2.19 -12.92 -4.53
CA TRP A 36 3.30 -13.72 -5.06
C TRP A 36 4.48 -13.74 -4.07
N THR A 37 5.36 -14.72 -4.24
CA THR A 37 6.59 -14.86 -3.44
C THR A 37 7.62 -13.80 -3.83
N ILE A 38 8.16 -13.08 -2.85
CA ILE A 38 9.22 -12.07 -3.04
C ILE A 38 10.50 -12.53 -2.35
N LYS A 39 11.61 -12.54 -3.08
CA LYS A 39 12.95 -12.81 -2.55
C LYS A 39 13.98 -11.82 -3.12
N PRO A 40 14.94 -11.33 -2.31
CA PRO A 40 15.06 -11.53 -0.86
C PRO A 40 14.00 -10.75 -0.05
N PRO A 41 13.85 -11.04 1.27
CA PRO A 41 12.91 -10.33 2.17
C PRO A 41 13.10 -8.80 2.17
N LEU A 42 14.33 -8.33 1.94
CA LEU A 42 14.61 -6.90 1.83
C LEU A 42 13.87 -6.25 0.64
N THR A 43 13.69 -6.96 -0.47
CA THR A 43 12.89 -6.48 -1.61
C THR A 43 11.42 -6.38 -1.25
N ALA A 44 10.90 -7.30 -0.44
CA ALA A 44 9.53 -7.22 0.08
C ALA A 44 9.36 -5.96 0.92
N MET A 45 10.27 -5.70 1.86
CA MET A 45 10.23 -4.50 2.71
C MET A 45 10.40 -3.20 1.90
N LEU A 46 11.26 -3.20 0.88
CA LEU A 46 11.44 -2.06 -0.03
C LEU A 46 10.14 -1.75 -0.78
N LEU A 47 9.45 -2.78 -1.31
CA LEU A 47 8.15 -2.62 -1.93
C LEU A 47 7.09 -2.15 -0.92
N GLY A 48 7.11 -2.69 0.30
CA GLY A 48 6.31 -2.22 1.43
C GLY A 48 6.49 -0.72 1.69
N SER A 49 7.72 -0.21 1.55
CA SER A 49 8.05 1.21 1.71
C SER A 49 7.41 2.09 0.64
N ALA A 50 7.39 1.61 -0.62
CA ALA A 50 6.72 2.30 -1.71
C ALA A 50 5.21 2.41 -1.45
N TYR A 51 4.60 1.34 -0.89
CA TYR A 51 3.20 1.39 -0.46
C TYR A 51 2.97 2.38 0.67
N VAL A 52 3.89 2.55 1.62
CA VAL A 52 3.77 3.61 2.66
C VAL A 52 3.76 5.00 2.02
N GLY A 53 4.62 5.25 1.02
CA GLY A 53 4.58 6.49 0.24
C GLY A 53 3.23 6.70 -0.46
N GLY A 54 2.66 5.64 -1.03
CA GLY A 54 1.32 5.67 -1.63
C GLY A 54 0.21 5.93 -0.60
N ILE A 55 0.27 5.34 0.60
CA ILE A 55 -0.69 5.61 1.69
C ILE A 55 -0.68 7.10 2.04
N TRP A 56 0.50 7.69 2.20
CA TRP A 56 0.62 9.12 2.46
C TRP A 56 0.00 9.94 1.33
N PHE A 57 0.37 9.65 0.07
CA PHE A 57 -0.16 10.36 -1.09
C PHE A 57 -1.68 10.27 -1.20
N PHE A 58 -2.25 9.06 -1.19
CA PHE A 58 -3.70 8.88 -1.33
C PHE A 58 -4.45 9.35 -0.09
N GLY A 59 -3.86 9.25 1.10
CA GLY A 59 -4.41 9.86 2.32
C GLY A 59 -4.56 11.36 2.19
N ARG A 60 -3.56 12.04 1.61
CA ARG A 60 -3.64 13.48 1.29
C ARG A 60 -4.70 13.75 0.22
N VAL A 61 -4.78 12.94 -0.83
CA VAL A 61 -5.81 13.07 -1.88
C VAL A 61 -7.23 12.95 -1.32
N VAL A 62 -7.46 12.02 -0.39
CA VAL A 62 -8.77 11.84 0.23
C VAL A 62 -9.10 12.96 1.22
N ALA A 63 -8.09 13.49 1.91
CA ALA A 63 -8.24 14.58 2.88
C ALA A 63 -8.39 15.96 2.23
N GLU A 64 -7.94 16.14 0.99
CA GLU A 64 -8.00 17.41 0.26
C GLU A 64 -9.45 17.77 -0.08
N ARG A 65 -9.92 18.93 0.39
CA ARG A 65 -11.31 19.39 0.26
C ARG A 65 -11.48 20.59 -0.67
N ARG A 66 -10.45 20.97 -1.44
CA ARG A 66 -10.43 22.18 -2.27
C ARG A 66 -10.75 21.94 -3.74
#